data_AF-A0A1J5LMH4-F1
#
_entry.id   AF-A0A1J5LMH4-F1
#
_cell.length_a   1.000
_cell.length_b   1.000
_cell.length_c   1.000
_cell.angle_alpha   90.00
_cell.angle_beta   90.00
_cell.angle_gamma   90.00
#
_symmetry.space_group_name_H-M   'P 1'
#
loop_
_entity.id
_entity.type
_entity.pdbx_description
1 polymer ?
#
loop_
_entity_poly.entity_id
_entity_poly.type
_entity_poly.pdbx_seq_one_letter_code
_entity_poly.pdbx_strand_id
1 'polypeptide(L)'
;MIINMIVYYSGGSIGFFKLGIMINVFLLMTGIAVGLYMSKKDEGFAEGHFLADFKAAMQTGIIYTILVAGFAYLYHEKIDPSIRNTMIAERTADLHKKFPDDTNFLALQDTDPTWAGKSFDDFIENKEDNFESIFSSSSVFIAHLMGLTFFSGFYSFFVTLIFRKIVMRGPKKAS
;
A
#
# COMPACT_ATOMS: atom_id res chain seq x y z
N MET A 1 -8.98 -4.64 2.12
CA MET A 1 -7.97 -5.25 3.00
C MET A 1 -8.58 -6.14 4.08
N ILE A 2 -9.34 -5.61 5.06
CA ILE A 2 -9.98 -6.44 6.12
C ILE A 2 -10.89 -7.53 5.53
N ILE A 3 -11.69 -7.18 4.52
CA ILE A 3 -12.56 -8.13 3.81
C ILE A 3 -11.76 -9.19 3.04
N ASN A 4 -10.57 -8.84 2.54
CA ASN A 4 -9.72 -9.77 1.79
C ASN A 4 -9.17 -10.86 2.72
N MET A 5 -8.88 -10.49 3.97
CA MET A 5 -8.37 -11.39 5.01
C MET A 5 -9.48 -12.29 5.58
N ILE A 6 -10.66 -11.73 5.81
CA ILE A 6 -11.87 -12.51 6.17
C ILE A 6 -12.17 -13.54 5.09
N VAL A 7 -11.99 -13.19 3.81
CA VAL A 7 -12.29 -14.08 2.68
C VAL A 7 -11.18 -15.08 2.38
N TYR A 8 -9.91 -14.73 2.60
CA TYR A 8 -8.80 -15.71 2.58
C TYR A 8 -9.06 -16.83 3.60
N TYR A 9 -9.47 -16.46 4.82
CA TYR A 9 -9.84 -17.42 5.86
C TYR A 9 -11.14 -18.18 5.60
N SER A 10 -12.03 -17.66 4.73
CA SER A 10 -13.29 -18.34 4.36
C SER A 10 -13.18 -19.18 3.08
N GLY A 11 -11.98 -19.38 2.52
CA GLY A 11 -11.75 -20.18 1.31
C GLY A 11 -12.30 -19.56 0.01
N GLY A 12 -12.61 -18.27 -0.01
CA GLY A 12 -13.19 -17.57 -1.17
C GLY A 12 -12.14 -16.92 -2.10
N SER A 13 -12.38 -16.96 -3.41
CA SER A 13 -11.43 -16.54 -4.45
C SER A 13 -11.30 -15.02 -4.65
N ILE A 14 -10.19 -14.64 -5.32
CA ILE A 14 -9.73 -13.39 -5.96
C ILE A 14 -10.76 -12.24 -6.15
N GLY A 15 -12.05 -12.52 -6.32
CA GLY A 15 -13.11 -11.50 -6.48
C GLY A 15 -13.27 -10.58 -5.26
N PHE A 16 -13.22 -11.13 -4.05
CA PHE A 16 -13.32 -10.31 -2.83
C PHE A 16 -12.05 -9.50 -2.56
N PHE A 17 -10.89 -10.00 -3.00
CA PHE A 17 -9.63 -9.27 -2.90
C PHE A 17 -9.72 -7.92 -3.64
N LYS A 18 -10.25 -7.96 -4.86
CA LYS A 18 -10.50 -6.77 -5.68
C LYS A 18 -11.50 -5.83 -5.00
N LEU A 19 -12.59 -6.37 -4.45
CA LEU A 19 -13.61 -5.58 -3.75
C LEU A 19 -13.02 -4.82 -2.55
N GLY A 20 -12.20 -5.47 -1.72
CA GLY A 20 -11.59 -4.80 -0.58
C GLY A 20 -10.52 -3.77 -0.94
N ILE A 21 -9.92 -3.83 -2.13
CA ILE A 21 -9.08 -2.75 -2.67
C ILE A 21 -9.98 -1.60 -3.15
N MET A 22 -11.03 -1.89 -3.90
CA MET A 22 -11.97 -0.88 -4.41
C MET A 22 -12.61 -0.09 -3.28
N ILE A 23 -13.02 -0.76 -2.19
CA ILE A 23 -13.55 -0.11 -0.99
C ILE A 23 -12.50 0.80 -0.35
N ASN A 24 -11.24 0.36 -0.25
CA ASN A 24 -10.18 1.18 0.35
C ASN A 24 -9.92 2.45 -0.48
N VAL A 25 -9.81 2.31 -1.80
CA VAL A 25 -9.67 3.43 -2.73
C VAL A 25 -10.88 4.37 -2.66
N PHE A 26 -12.09 3.81 -2.61
CA PHE A 26 -13.32 4.60 -2.46
C PHE A 26 -13.34 5.42 -1.16
N LEU A 27 -12.96 4.81 -0.04
CA LEU A 27 -12.87 5.49 1.25
C LEU A 27 -11.80 6.58 1.25
N LEU A 28 -10.64 6.34 0.63
CA LEU A 28 -9.60 7.36 0.46
C LEU A 28 -10.12 8.56 -0.35
N MET A 29 -10.72 8.31 -1.52
CA MET A 29 -11.28 9.37 -2.37
C MET A 29 -12.38 10.16 -1.64
N THR A 30 -13.28 9.45 -0.96
CA THR A 30 -14.36 10.07 -0.19
C THR A 30 -13.79 10.92 0.96
N GLY A 31 -12.80 10.41 1.68
CA GLY A 31 -12.12 11.15 2.74
C GLY A 31 -11.49 12.45 2.22
N ILE A 32 -10.77 12.38 1.09
CA ILE A 32 -10.18 13.56 0.44
C ILE A 32 -11.26 14.57 0.03
N ALA A 33 -12.34 14.12 -0.62
CA ALA A 33 -13.43 14.98 -1.07
C ALA A 33 -14.17 15.64 0.09
N VAL A 34 -14.52 14.88 1.14
CA VAL A 34 -15.17 15.40 2.35
C VAL A 34 -14.24 16.34 3.10
N GLY A 35 -12.96 16.01 3.23
CA GLY A 35 -11.97 16.85 3.88
C GLY A 35 -11.82 18.21 3.20
N LEU A 36 -11.69 18.21 1.86
CA LEU A 36 -11.65 19.45 1.09
C LEU A 36 -12.98 20.22 1.21
N TYR A 37 -14.11 19.53 1.15
CA TYR A 37 -15.43 20.16 1.31
C TYR A 37 -15.58 20.86 2.66
N MET A 38 -15.18 20.21 3.74
CA MET A 38 -15.24 20.80 5.09
C MET A 38 -14.33 22.03 5.18
N SER A 39 -13.09 21.93 4.71
CA SER A 39 -12.16 23.07 4.64
C SER A 39 -12.77 24.24 3.88
N LYS A 40 -13.39 23.97 2.73
CA LYS A 40 -14.01 25.01 1.90
C LYS A 40 -15.29 25.58 2.47
N LYS A 41 -16.08 24.77 3.16
CA LYS A 41 -17.27 25.24 3.87
C LYS A 41 -16.87 26.26 4.94
N ASP A 42 -15.81 26.00 5.70
CA ASP A 42 -15.31 26.90 6.75
C ASP A 42 -14.74 28.21 6.16
N GLU A 43 -14.19 28.15 4.95
CA GLU A 43 -13.75 29.31 4.16
C GLU A 43 -14.90 30.03 3.39
N GLY A 44 -16.16 29.62 3.57
CA GLY A 44 -17.30 30.20 2.85
C GLY A 44 -17.28 29.97 1.34
N PHE A 45 -16.65 28.88 0.89
CA PHE A 45 -16.42 28.52 -0.51
C PHE A 45 -15.64 29.58 -1.31
N ALA A 46 -14.80 30.36 -0.65
CA ALA A 46 -13.91 31.29 -1.32
C ALA A 46 -12.93 30.55 -2.25
N GLU A 47 -12.85 31.01 -3.50
CA GLU A 47 -11.92 30.43 -4.47
C GLU A 47 -10.49 30.92 -4.18
N GLY A 48 -9.73 30.10 -3.47
CA GLY A 48 -8.33 30.37 -3.13
C GLY A 48 -7.36 29.95 -4.24
N HIS A 49 -6.07 29.85 -3.89
CA HIS A 49 -5.03 29.34 -4.77
C HIS A 49 -5.10 27.81 -4.91
N PHE A 50 -4.89 27.29 -6.12
CA PHE A 50 -5.00 25.84 -6.40
C PHE A 50 -4.12 25.01 -5.47
N LEU A 51 -2.90 25.48 -5.22
CA LEU A 51 -1.95 24.77 -4.36
C LEU A 51 -2.43 24.66 -2.91
N ALA A 52 -3.15 25.67 -2.40
CA ALA A 52 -3.71 25.63 -1.05
C ALA A 52 -4.81 24.58 -0.95
N ASP A 53 -5.73 24.55 -1.92
CA ASP A 53 -6.82 23.58 -2.00
C ASP A 53 -6.30 22.16 -2.16
N PHE A 54 -5.28 21.98 -3.00
CA PHE A 54 -4.61 20.71 -3.20
C PHE A 54 -3.93 20.21 -1.92
N LYS A 55 -3.23 21.10 -1.20
CA LYS A 55 -2.58 20.76 0.06
C LYS A 55 -3.61 20.36 1.13
N ALA A 56 -4.72 21.07 1.22
CA ALA A 56 -5.82 20.73 2.13
C ALA A 56 -6.41 19.34 1.81
N ALA A 57 -6.70 19.07 0.54
CA ALA A 57 -7.17 17.77 0.08
C ALA A 57 -6.16 16.64 0.39
N MET A 58 -4.87 16.89 0.17
CA MET A 58 -3.79 15.93 0.41
C MET A 58 -3.60 15.65 1.90
N GLN A 59 -3.74 16.65 2.76
CA GLN A 59 -3.62 16.47 4.21
C GLN A 59 -4.62 15.44 4.74
N THR A 60 -5.87 15.48 4.28
CA THR A 60 -6.87 14.47 4.67
C THR A 60 -6.52 13.08 4.13
N GLY A 61 -6.02 12.98 2.90
CA GLY A 61 -5.60 11.70 2.33
C GLY A 61 -4.36 11.10 3.02
N ILE A 62 -3.43 11.94 3.51
CA ILE A 62 -2.27 11.50 4.30
C ILE A 62 -2.72 10.93 5.66
N ILE A 63 -3.68 11.56 6.34
CA ILE A 63 -4.22 11.04 7.60
C ILE A 63 -4.81 9.65 7.38
N TYR A 64 -5.62 9.47 6.33
CA TYR A 64 -6.17 8.15 5.96
C TYR A 64 -5.05 7.14 5.68
N THR A 65 -4.03 7.55 4.94
CA THR A 65 -2.86 6.71 4.59
C THR A 65 -2.17 6.17 5.83
N ILE A 66 -1.87 7.04 6.80
CA ILE A 66 -1.19 6.66 8.05
C ILE A 66 -2.06 5.68 8.85
N LEU A 67 -3.37 5.95 8.96
CA LEU A 67 -4.29 5.09 9.69
C LEU A 67 -4.36 3.68 9.07
N VAL A 68 -4.50 3.59 7.75
CA VAL A 68 -4.60 2.30 7.06
C VAL A 68 -3.27 1.56 7.07
N ALA A 69 -2.15 2.24 6.83
CA ALA A 69 -0.84 1.61 6.88
C ALA A 69 -0.53 1.10 8.30
N GLY A 70 -0.76 1.93 9.32
CA GLY A 70 -0.58 1.55 10.72
C GLY A 70 -1.48 0.38 11.13
N PHE A 71 -2.73 0.37 10.67
CA PHE A 71 -3.62 -0.78 10.88
C PHE A 71 -3.08 -2.05 10.19
N ALA A 72 -2.62 -1.96 8.93
CA ALA A 72 -2.05 -3.10 8.22
C ALA A 72 -0.81 -3.67 8.94
N TYR A 73 0.05 -2.80 9.47
CA TYR A 73 1.18 -3.19 10.31
C TYR A 73 0.70 -3.97 11.54
N LEU A 74 -0.18 -3.37 12.35
CA LEU A 74 -0.67 -3.98 13.59
C LEU A 74 -1.38 -5.31 13.31
N TYR A 75 -2.10 -5.39 12.19
CA TYR A 75 -2.78 -6.61 11.79
C TYR A 75 -1.78 -7.74 11.55
N HIS A 76 -0.80 -7.53 10.67
CA HIS A 76 0.18 -8.56 10.32
C HIS A 76 1.19 -8.85 11.44
N GLU A 77 1.32 -7.94 12.41
CA GLU A 77 2.26 -8.08 13.50
C GLU A 77 1.66 -8.69 14.76
N LYS A 78 0.44 -8.27 15.14
CA LYS A 78 -0.15 -8.59 16.46
C LYS A 78 -1.49 -9.29 16.39
N ILE A 79 -2.30 -9.01 15.36
CA ILE A 79 -3.67 -9.56 15.29
C ILE A 79 -3.63 -10.94 14.65
N ASP A 80 -3.01 -11.05 13.48
CA ASP A 80 -2.96 -12.28 12.69
C ASP A 80 -1.67 -12.34 11.85
N PRO A 81 -0.59 -12.89 12.42
CA PRO A 81 0.66 -13.07 11.71
C PRO A 81 0.64 -14.28 10.77
N SER A 82 -0.45 -15.07 10.73
CA SER A 82 -0.50 -16.33 9.97
C SER A 82 -0.16 -16.12 8.50
N ILE A 83 -0.73 -15.10 7.86
CA ILE A 83 -0.54 -14.83 6.44
C ILE A 83 0.94 -14.61 6.13
N ARG A 84 1.63 -13.83 6.97
CA ARG A 84 3.08 -13.61 6.83
C ARG A 84 3.84 -14.91 7.01
N ASN A 85 3.58 -15.63 8.10
CA ASN A 85 4.31 -16.83 8.45
C ASN A 85 4.12 -17.92 7.38
N THR A 86 2.91 -18.06 6.84
CA THR A 86 2.61 -18.96 5.72
C THR A 86 3.36 -18.56 4.47
N MET A 87 3.37 -17.27 4.10
CA MET A 87 4.11 -16.80 2.92
C MET A 87 5.62 -17.06 3.04
N ILE A 88 6.21 -16.83 4.22
CA ILE A 88 7.62 -17.13 4.47
C ILE A 88 7.85 -18.64 4.35
N ALA A 89 7.06 -19.46 5.05
CA ALA A 89 7.20 -20.91 5.03
C ALA A 89 7.06 -21.52 3.62
N GLU A 90 6.08 -21.06 2.84
CA GLU A 90 5.88 -21.49 1.45
C GLU A 90 7.09 -21.12 0.58
N ARG A 91 7.62 -19.89 0.72
CA ARG A 91 8.79 -19.43 -0.07
C ARG A 91 10.07 -20.13 0.32
N THR A 92 10.27 -20.39 1.61
CA THR A 92 11.38 -21.19 2.11
C THR A 92 11.27 -22.63 1.59
N ALA A 93 10.09 -23.25 1.67
CA ALA A 93 9.89 -24.60 1.12
C ALA A 93 10.14 -24.68 -0.39
N ASP A 94 9.67 -23.68 -1.15
CA ASP A 94 9.93 -23.58 -2.60
C ASP A 94 11.43 -23.40 -2.90
N LEU A 95 12.15 -22.62 -2.09
CA LEU A 95 13.59 -22.42 -2.20
C LEU A 95 14.34 -23.75 -2.02
N HIS A 96 14.09 -24.44 -0.91
CA HIS A 96 14.73 -25.74 -0.60
C HIS A 96 14.37 -26.81 -1.62
N LYS A 97 13.16 -26.77 -2.19
CA LYS A 97 12.78 -27.67 -3.29
C LYS A 97 13.56 -27.38 -4.57
N LYS A 98 13.83 -26.10 -4.86
CA LYS A 98 14.56 -25.67 -6.06
C LYS A 98 16.07 -25.88 -5.91
N PHE A 99 16.58 -25.76 -4.70
CA PHE A 99 17.98 -25.94 -4.34
C PHE A 99 18.08 -26.97 -3.21
N PRO A 100 17.87 -28.27 -3.50
CA PRO A 100 17.97 -29.32 -2.50
C PRO A 100 19.42 -29.62 -2.07
N ASP A 101 20.37 -29.24 -2.91
CA ASP A 101 21.81 -29.46 -2.75
C ASP A 101 22.62 -28.36 -3.47
N ASP A 102 23.95 -28.42 -3.29
CA ASP A 102 24.91 -27.48 -3.85
C ASP A 102 25.05 -27.57 -5.38
N THR A 103 24.57 -28.64 -6.01
CA THR A 103 24.79 -28.89 -7.45
C THR A 103 24.09 -27.83 -8.30
N ASN A 104 22.86 -27.47 -7.94
CA ASN A 104 22.12 -26.41 -8.63
C ASN A 104 22.68 -25.01 -8.32
N PHE A 105 23.34 -24.84 -7.17
CA PHE A 105 23.96 -23.58 -6.78
C PHE A 105 25.30 -23.33 -7.50
N LEU A 106 26.11 -24.37 -7.72
CA LEU A 106 27.33 -24.26 -8.52
C LEU A 106 27.02 -23.79 -9.95
N ALA A 107 25.99 -24.36 -10.58
CA ALA A 107 25.53 -23.90 -11.89
C ALA A 107 25.00 -22.45 -11.87
N LEU A 108 24.43 -22.00 -10.75
CA LEU A 108 24.02 -20.60 -10.58
C LEU A 108 25.23 -19.66 -10.55
N GLN A 109 26.32 -20.03 -9.86
CA GLN A 109 27.54 -19.21 -9.79
C GLN A 109 28.17 -18.96 -11.16
N ASP A 110 28.03 -19.90 -12.10
CA ASP A 110 28.51 -19.72 -13.49
C ASP A 110 27.71 -18.65 -14.26
N THR A 111 26.47 -18.38 -13.84
CA THR A 111 25.54 -17.48 -14.53
C THR A 111 25.28 -16.16 -13.79
N ASP A 112 25.52 -16.12 -12.47
CA ASP A 112 25.31 -14.95 -11.61
C ASP A 112 26.59 -14.67 -10.78
N PRO A 113 27.39 -13.66 -11.20
CA PRO A 113 28.62 -13.26 -10.51
C PRO A 113 28.40 -12.82 -9.06
N THR A 114 27.17 -12.47 -8.67
CA THR A 114 26.82 -12.07 -7.29
C THR A 114 27.18 -13.14 -6.27
N TRP A 115 27.11 -14.41 -6.68
CA TRP A 115 27.33 -15.56 -5.80
C TRP A 115 28.73 -16.16 -5.93
N ALA A 116 29.59 -15.61 -6.80
CA ALA A 116 30.92 -16.13 -7.02
C ALA A 116 31.74 -16.16 -5.72
N GLY A 117 32.23 -17.34 -5.34
CA GLY A 117 33.00 -17.55 -4.12
C GLY A 117 32.19 -17.52 -2.81
N LYS A 118 30.85 -17.51 -2.89
CA LYS A 118 29.95 -17.67 -1.74
C LYS A 118 29.66 -19.15 -1.46
N SER A 119 29.38 -19.47 -0.21
CA SER A 119 28.96 -20.81 0.17
C SER A 119 27.48 -21.05 -0.19
N PHE A 120 27.09 -22.31 -0.32
CA PHE A 120 25.68 -22.67 -0.51
C PHE A 120 24.83 -22.25 0.69
N ASP A 121 25.36 -22.43 1.90
CA ASP A 121 24.68 -22.03 3.14
C ASP A 121 24.46 -20.51 3.18
N ASP A 122 25.46 -19.70 2.79
CA ASP A 122 25.34 -18.24 2.71
C ASP A 122 24.22 -17.83 1.73
N PHE A 123 24.07 -18.57 0.63
CA PHE A 123 23.03 -18.33 -0.35
C PHE A 123 21.64 -18.64 0.23
N ILE A 124 21.48 -19.80 0.87
CA ILE A 124 20.21 -20.20 1.48
C ILE A 124 19.82 -19.22 2.58
N GLU A 125 20.72 -18.94 3.52
CA GLU A 125 20.50 -17.98 4.61
C GLU A 125 20.12 -16.60 4.05
N ASN A 126 20.84 -16.10 3.04
CA ASN A 126 20.51 -14.80 2.44
C ASN A 126 19.11 -14.77 1.83
N LYS A 127 18.66 -15.87 1.20
CA LYS A 127 17.32 -15.93 0.60
C LYS A 127 16.24 -16.03 1.67
N GLU A 128 16.45 -16.80 2.73
CA GLU A 128 15.54 -16.90 3.87
C GLU A 128 15.38 -15.54 4.56
N ASP A 129 16.49 -14.87 4.89
CA ASP A 129 16.50 -13.50 5.44
C ASP A 129 15.75 -12.51 4.54
N ASN A 130 15.92 -12.64 3.23
CA ASN A 130 15.23 -11.79 2.26
C ASN A 130 13.71 -12.02 2.30
N PHE A 131 13.26 -13.29 2.39
CA PHE A 131 11.84 -13.59 2.54
C PHE A 131 11.29 -13.02 3.84
N GLU A 132 11.98 -13.20 4.96
CA GLU A 132 11.56 -12.60 6.23
C GLU A 132 11.44 -11.08 6.13
N SER A 133 12.42 -10.44 5.48
CA SER A 133 12.43 -9.00 5.28
C SER A 133 11.28 -8.51 4.39
N ILE A 134 11.07 -9.10 3.22
CA ILE A 134 10.02 -8.69 2.26
C ILE A 134 8.62 -8.90 2.84
N PHE A 135 8.40 -10.01 3.54
CA PHE A 135 7.09 -10.32 4.12
C PHE A 135 6.92 -9.76 5.54
N SER A 136 7.94 -9.08 6.10
CA SER A 136 7.85 -8.44 7.40
C SER A 136 6.68 -7.44 7.47
N SER A 137 6.12 -7.28 8.67
CA SER A 137 5.07 -6.31 8.94
C SER A 137 5.50 -4.88 8.56
N SER A 138 6.79 -4.56 8.74
CA SER A 138 7.40 -3.29 8.35
C SER A 138 7.42 -3.08 6.85
N SER A 139 7.78 -4.10 6.06
CA SER A 139 7.73 -4.02 4.59
C SER A 139 6.30 -3.84 4.09
N VAL A 140 5.33 -4.54 4.69
CA VAL A 140 3.91 -4.35 4.38
C VAL A 140 3.47 -2.92 4.70
N PHE A 141 3.87 -2.38 5.85
CA PHE A 141 3.60 -0.99 6.23
C PHE A 141 4.15 0.01 5.21
N ILE A 142 5.43 -0.14 4.82
CA ILE A 142 6.08 0.74 3.85
C ILE A 142 5.38 0.65 2.49
N ALA A 143 5.03 -0.55 2.03
CA ALA A 143 4.30 -0.74 0.78
C ALA A 143 2.94 -0.01 0.80
N HIS A 144 2.21 -0.10 1.92
CA HIS A 144 0.93 0.61 2.08
C HIS A 144 1.12 2.13 2.13
N LEU A 145 2.10 2.62 2.89
CA LEU A 145 2.41 4.04 2.95
C LEU A 145 2.73 4.58 1.55
N MET A 146 3.61 3.92 0.80
CA MET A 146 4.00 4.34 -0.54
C MET A 146 2.81 4.36 -1.49
N GLY A 147 2.07 3.25 -1.57
CA GLY A 147 0.93 3.13 -2.48
C GLY A 147 -0.17 4.15 -2.17
N LEU A 148 -0.58 4.25 -0.90
CA LEU A 148 -1.65 5.16 -0.50
C LEU A 148 -1.22 6.62 -0.54
N THR A 149 0.04 6.96 -0.29
CA THR A 149 0.53 8.33 -0.44
C THR A 149 0.49 8.75 -1.90
N PHE A 150 0.92 7.88 -2.82
CA PHE A 150 0.81 8.13 -4.25
C PHE A 150 -0.65 8.35 -4.66
N PHE A 151 -1.57 7.46 -4.26
CA PHE A 151 -2.99 7.61 -4.56
C PHE A 151 -3.61 8.84 -3.90
N SER A 152 -3.19 9.19 -2.68
CA SER A 152 -3.62 10.40 -1.99
C SER A 152 -3.30 11.63 -2.82
N GLY A 153 -2.02 11.80 -3.22
CA GLY A 153 -1.62 12.92 -4.08
C GLY A 153 -2.34 12.92 -5.43
N PHE A 154 -2.45 11.75 -6.08
CA PHE A 154 -3.14 11.61 -7.35
C PHE A 154 -4.62 12.02 -7.25
N TYR A 155 -5.36 11.49 -6.27
CA TYR A 155 -6.78 11.81 -6.11
C TYR A 155 -7.03 13.23 -5.60
N SER A 156 -6.18 13.76 -4.72
CA SER A 156 -6.26 15.16 -4.30
C SER A 156 -6.17 16.11 -5.48
N PHE A 157 -5.34 15.81 -6.48
CA PHE A 157 -5.24 16.65 -7.68
C PHE A 157 -6.58 16.72 -8.44
N PHE A 158 -7.21 15.57 -8.72
CA PHE A 158 -8.49 15.53 -9.44
C PHE A 158 -9.64 16.10 -8.61
N VAL A 159 -9.71 15.77 -7.32
CA VAL A 159 -10.75 16.30 -6.43
C VAL A 159 -10.67 17.82 -6.37
N THR A 160 -9.49 18.40 -6.22
CA THR A 160 -9.31 19.85 -6.25
C THR A 160 -9.77 20.46 -7.58
N LEU A 161 -9.42 19.86 -8.73
CA LEU A 161 -9.89 20.35 -10.03
C LEU A 161 -11.42 20.31 -10.15
N ILE A 162 -12.05 19.22 -9.71
CA ILE A 162 -13.51 19.06 -9.73
C ILE A 162 -14.18 20.08 -8.82
N PHE A 163 -13.69 20.25 -7.59
CA PHE A 163 -14.23 21.20 -6.62
C PHE A 163 -14.19 22.62 -7.14
N ARG A 164 -13.06 23.04 -7.72
CA ARG A 164 -12.92 24.39 -8.30
C ARG A 164 -13.88 24.60 -9.47
N LYS A 165 -13.98 23.63 -10.38
CA LYS A 165 -14.81 23.78 -11.59
C LYS A 165 -16.30 23.66 -11.33
N ILE A 166 -16.72 22.87 -10.35
CA ILE A 166 -18.13 22.49 -10.17
C ILE A 166 -18.70 23.04 -8.88
N VAL A 167 -18.05 22.80 -7.75
CA VAL A 167 -18.59 23.09 -6.41
C VAL A 167 -18.44 24.58 -6.05
N MET A 168 -17.29 25.17 -6.34
CA MET A 168 -17.00 26.58 -6.04
C MET A 168 -17.46 27.54 -7.14
N ARG A 169 -18.20 27.04 -8.13
CA ARG A 169 -18.77 27.85 -9.21
C ARG A 169 -20.03 28.60 -8.72
N GLY A 170 -19.87 29.48 -7.73
CA GLY A 170 -20.90 30.43 -7.30
C GLY A 170 -21.01 31.61 -8.27
N PRO A 171 -22.13 32.37 -8.26
CA PRO A 171 -22.32 33.49 -9.18
C PRO A 171 -21.18 34.50 -9.01
N LYS A 172 -20.49 34.83 -10.11
CA LYS A 172 -19.56 35.96 -10.13
C LYS A 172 -20.33 37.19 -9.67
N LYS A 173 -19.99 37.75 -8.52
CA LYS A 173 -20.47 39.10 -8.17
C LYS A 173 -20.00 40.02 -9.29
N ALA A 174 -20.94 40.53 -10.07
CA ALA A 174 -20.69 41.64 -10.98
C ALA A 174 -20.34 42.83 -10.09
N SER A 175 -19.05 43.18 -10.06
CA SER A 175 -18.55 44.45 -9.52
C SER A 175 -18.31 45.40 -10.67
#